data_AF-A0A381YFE3-F1
#
_entry.id   AF-A0A381YFE3-F1
#
_cell.length_a   1.000
_cell.length_b   1.000
_cell.length_c   1.000
_cell.angle_alpha   90.00
_cell.angle_beta   90.00
_cell.angle_gamma   90.00
#
_symmetry.space_group_name_H-M   'P 1'
#
loop_
_entity.id
_entity.type
_entity.pdbx_description
1 polymer ?
#
loop_
_entity_poly.entity_id
_entity_poly.type
_entity_poly.pdbx_seq_one_letter_code
_entity_poly.pdbx_strand_id
1 'polypeptide(L)'
;GGIHVVAGGPNMTREVMLTQPNGLEHNSAWGDIVDFPPSIEVTGEAGDFVLMHHLMPHAASTNRQNIPRVVQFTRLYPLSKEEARQAPGPDRDMDEEALATLTPLGRKLFRIDPWTA
;
A
#
# COMPACT_ATOMS: atom_id res chain seq x y z
N GLY A 1 -14.62 8.38 -7.09
CA GLY A 1 -13.47 9.14 -6.57
C GLY A 1 -12.82 8.41 -5.42
N GLY A 2 -13.60 7.58 -4.70
CA GLY A 2 -13.17 6.60 -3.71
C GLY A 2 -12.14 5.59 -4.19
N ILE A 3 -11.49 4.93 -3.24
CA ILE A 3 -10.87 3.64 -3.51
C ILE A 3 -11.95 2.58 -3.39
N HIS A 4 -12.06 1.71 -4.38
CA HIS A 4 -12.91 0.54 -4.34
C HIS A 4 -12.07 -0.68 -3.97
N VAL A 5 -12.61 -1.56 -3.14
CA VAL A 5 -11.97 -2.81 -2.70
C VAL A 5 -12.92 -3.99 -2.90
N VAL A 6 -12.37 -5.21 -2.95
CA VAL A 6 -13.19 -6.43 -2.98
C VAL A 6 -13.14 -7.12 -1.63
N ALA A 7 -14.30 -7.28 -0.99
CA ALA A 7 -14.40 -8.02 0.27
C ALA A 7 -13.89 -9.46 0.09
N GLY A 8 -12.98 -9.90 0.97
CA GLY A 8 -12.33 -11.21 0.83
C GLY A 8 -11.29 -11.31 -0.30
N GLY A 9 -11.07 -10.24 -1.06
CA GLY A 9 -10.18 -10.19 -2.21
C GLY A 9 -8.77 -10.76 -2.01
N PRO A 10 -8.08 -10.53 -0.88
CA PRO A 10 -6.75 -11.11 -0.65
C PRO A 10 -6.73 -12.65 -0.73
N ASN A 11 -7.80 -13.32 -0.27
CA ASN A 11 -7.89 -14.78 -0.34
C ASN A 11 -8.13 -15.25 -1.78
N MET A 12 -8.93 -14.51 -2.55
CA MET A 12 -9.17 -14.80 -3.96
C MET A 12 -7.89 -14.65 -4.77
N THR A 13 -7.16 -13.55 -4.58
CA THR A 13 -5.86 -13.33 -5.22
C THR A 13 -4.88 -14.44 -4.84
N ARG A 14 -4.82 -14.81 -3.55
CA ARG A 14 -3.99 -15.92 -3.08
C ARG A 14 -4.36 -17.25 -3.74
N GLU A 15 -5.64 -17.56 -3.87
CA GLU A 15 -6.12 -18.79 -4.50
C GLU A 15 -5.69 -18.85 -5.97
N VAL A 16 -5.91 -17.77 -6.72
CA VAL A 16 -5.45 -17.65 -8.12
C VAL A 16 -3.94 -17.85 -8.22
N MET A 17 -3.17 -17.15 -7.38
CA MET A 17 -1.71 -17.24 -7.36
C MET A 17 -1.19 -18.66 -7.13
N LEU A 18 -1.86 -19.44 -6.28
CA LEU A 18 -1.41 -20.76 -5.87
C LEU A 18 -1.92 -21.90 -6.76
N THR A 19 -3.04 -21.70 -7.46
CA THR A 19 -3.73 -22.77 -8.19
C THR A 19 -3.61 -22.66 -9.70
N GLN A 20 -3.30 -21.47 -10.24
CA GLN A 20 -3.22 -21.26 -11.68
C GLN A 20 -1.76 -21.35 -12.20
N PRO A 21 -1.52 -21.95 -13.39
CA PRO A 21 -0.18 -22.09 -13.97
C PRO A 21 0.60 -20.78 -14.13
N ASN A 22 -0.12 -19.66 -14.33
CA ASN A 22 0.43 -18.31 -14.44
C ASN A 22 -0.09 -17.40 -13.31
N GLY A 23 -0.42 -17.95 -12.14
CA GLY A 23 -1.12 -17.22 -11.07
C GLY A 23 -0.46 -15.93 -10.59
N LEU A 24 0.88 -15.83 -10.69
CA LEU A 24 1.63 -14.59 -10.38
C LEU A 24 1.48 -13.50 -11.45
N GLU A 25 1.26 -13.90 -12.69
CA GLU A 25 1.15 -13.02 -13.86
C GLU A 25 -0.32 -12.83 -14.29
N HIS A 26 -1.23 -13.57 -13.65
CA HIS A 26 -2.65 -13.54 -13.93
C HIS A 26 -3.20 -12.13 -13.68
N ASN A 27 -3.88 -11.56 -14.67
CA ASN A 27 -4.36 -10.17 -14.66
C ASN A 27 -3.27 -9.09 -14.53
N SER A 28 -2.01 -9.40 -14.89
CA SER A 28 -0.94 -8.40 -14.99
C SER A 28 -1.24 -7.29 -16.00
N ALA A 29 -2.06 -7.58 -17.02
CA ALA A 29 -2.68 -6.60 -17.89
C ALA A 29 -4.07 -6.23 -17.31
N TRP A 30 -4.15 -5.07 -16.66
CA TRP A 30 -5.30 -4.52 -15.93
C TRP A 30 -6.60 -4.31 -16.75
N GLY A 31 -6.69 -4.80 -17.99
CA GLY A 31 -7.79 -4.59 -18.92
C GLY A 31 -8.81 -5.74 -19.06
N ASP A 32 -8.44 -6.97 -18.67
CA ASP A 32 -9.21 -8.18 -19.04
C ASP A 32 -10.00 -8.81 -17.89
N ILE A 33 -10.32 -8.04 -16.85
CA ILE A 33 -11.06 -8.57 -15.70
C ILE A 33 -12.57 -8.36 -15.89
N VAL A 34 -13.18 -9.25 -16.69
CA VAL A 34 -14.62 -9.19 -17.03
C VAL A 34 -15.52 -9.83 -15.97
N ASP A 35 -15.01 -10.81 -15.23
CA ASP A 35 -15.75 -11.56 -14.20
C ASP A 35 -15.24 -11.23 -12.78
N PHE A 36 -15.17 -9.93 -12.46
CA PHE A 36 -14.73 -9.50 -11.14
C PHE A 36 -15.89 -9.38 -10.14
N PRO A 37 -15.71 -9.81 -8.87
CA PRO A 37 -16.73 -9.61 -7.85
C PRO A 37 -17.07 -8.12 -7.68
N PRO A 38 -18.29 -7.81 -7.20
CA PRO A 38 -18.67 -6.46 -6.86
C PRO A 38 -17.66 -5.83 -5.89
N SER A 39 -17.22 -4.63 -6.25
CA SER A 39 -16.35 -3.83 -5.39
C SER A 39 -17.17 -2.91 -4.49
N ILE A 40 -16.60 -2.56 -3.34
CA ILE A 40 -17.18 -1.68 -2.34
C ILE A 40 -16.33 -0.41 -2.28
N GLU A 41 -16.97 0.76 -2.37
CA GLU A 41 -16.29 2.03 -2.17
C GLU A 41 -15.94 2.20 -0.68
N VAL A 42 -14.67 2.44 -0.39
CA VAL A 42 -14.23 2.83 0.94
C VAL A 42 -14.46 4.34 1.10
N THR A 43 -15.36 4.67 2.02
CA THR A 43 -15.73 6.04 2.40
C THR A 43 -15.18 6.37 3.79
N GLY A 44 -15.06 7.66 4.09
CA GLY A 44 -14.52 8.15 5.36
C GLY A 44 -14.30 9.66 5.33
N GLU A 45 -14.08 10.23 6.51
CA GLU A 45 -13.79 11.64 6.74
C GLU A 45 -12.28 11.89 6.89
N ALA A 46 -11.88 13.16 6.94
CA ALA A 46 -10.48 13.51 7.20
C ALA A 46 -10.02 12.96 8.57
N GLY A 47 -8.98 12.13 8.57
CA GLY A 47 -8.47 11.43 9.75
C GLY A 47 -8.79 9.93 9.76
N ASP A 48 -9.77 9.49 8.98
CA ASP A 48 -10.01 8.07 8.75
C ASP A 48 -8.92 7.49 7.86
N PHE A 49 -8.54 6.25 8.14
CA PHE A 49 -7.62 5.50 7.29
C PHE A 49 -8.13 4.08 7.07
N VAL A 50 -7.77 3.54 5.91
CA VAL A 50 -7.97 2.13 5.60
C VAL A 50 -6.62 1.41 5.67
N LEU A 51 -6.55 0.39 6.52
CA LEU A 51 -5.44 -0.55 6.50
C LEU A 51 -5.78 -1.69 5.55
N MET A 52 -4.96 -1.84 4.50
CA MET A 52 -5.25 -2.76 3.41
C MET A 52 -4.09 -3.75 3.22
N HIS A 53 -4.42 -5.03 3.08
CA HIS A 53 -3.43 -6.05 2.73
C HIS A 53 -2.92 -5.83 1.30
N HIS A 54 -1.63 -6.07 1.04
CA HIS A 54 -1.02 -5.80 -0.26
C HIS A 54 -1.66 -6.59 -1.43
N LEU A 55 -2.27 -7.74 -1.15
CA LEU A 55 -3.02 -8.56 -2.12
C LEU A 55 -4.48 -8.13 -2.31
N MET A 56 -4.96 -7.07 -1.63
CA MET A 56 -6.33 -6.61 -1.84
C MET A 56 -6.49 -6.08 -3.26
N PRO A 57 -7.39 -6.61 -4.08
CA PRO A 57 -7.73 -5.97 -5.34
C PRO A 57 -8.44 -4.64 -5.08
N HIS A 58 -7.93 -3.58 -5.67
CA HIS A 58 -8.45 -2.24 -5.48
C HIS A 58 -8.20 -1.35 -6.69
N ALA A 59 -9.05 -0.34 -6.87
CA ALA A 59 -8.89 0.68 -7.90
C ALA A 59 -9.51 2.00 -7.43
N ALA A 60 -8.95 3.11 -7.88
CA ALA A 60 -9.58 4.42 -7.70
C ALA A 60 -10.72 4.57 -8.71
N SER A 61 -11.93 4.91 -8.25
CA SER A 61 -13.05 5.19 -9.14
C SER A 61 -13.04 6.64 -9.62
N THR A 62 -13.70 6.91 -10.75
CA THR A 62 -13.83 8.26 -11.32
C THR A 62 -14.34 9.28 -10.30
N ASN A 63 -13.61 10.37 -10.11
CA ASN A 63 -14.14 11.52 -9.36
C ASN A 63 -15.16 12.27 -10.23
N ARG A 64 -16.41 12.34 -9.78
CA ARG A 64 -17.50 13.03 -10.49
C ARG A 64 -17.78 14.43 -9.96
N GLN A 65 -17.07 14.86 -8.92
CA GLN A 65 -17.20 16.17 -8.31
C GLN A 65 -16.21 17.16 -8.95
N ASN A 66 -16.50 18.46 -8.86
CA ASN A 66 -15.63 19.54 -9.32
C ASN A 66 -14.56 19.93 -8.28
N ILE A 67 -14.35 19.11 -7.26
CA ILE A 67 -13.34 19.29 -6.21
C ILE A 67 -12.34 18.12 -6.22
N PRO A 68 -11.03 18.38 -6.06
CA PRO A 68 -10.05 17.32 -5.90
C PRO A 68 -10.31 16.48 -4.65
N ARG A 69 -10.09 15.16 -4.76
CA ARG A 69 -10.00 14.27 -3.60
C ARG A 69 -8.54 13.87 -3.44
N VAL A 70 -7.95 14.20 -2.29
CA VAL A 70 -6.56 13.89 -1.95
C VAL A 70 -6.53 12.85 -0.85
N VAL A 71 -5.63 11.87 -0.99
CA VAL A 71 -5.39 10.82 0.01
C VAL A 71 -3.88 10.64 0.17
N GLN A 72 -3.45 10.26 1.37
CA GLN A 72 -2.07 9.90 1.65
C GLN A 72 -1.94 8.37 1.69
N PHE A 73 -1.00 7.83 0.93
CA PHE A 73 -0.67 6.41 0.97
C PHE A 73 0.64 6.19 1.71
N THR A 74 0.58 5.44 2.80
CA THR A 74 1.76 4.89 3.48
C THR A 74 1.81 3.40 3.24
N ARG A 75 2.91 2.91 2.66
CA ARG A 75 3.13 1.49 2.41
C ARG A 75 4.19 0.97 3.36
N LEU A 76 3.91 -0.16 3.99
CA LEU A 76 4.83 -0.84 4.89
C LEU A 76 5.18 -2.19 4.29
N TYR A 77 6.47 -2.48 4.18
CA TYR A 77 6.98 -3.74 3.68
C TYR A 77 7.86 -4.40 4.75
N PRO A 78 7.79 -5.73 4.90
CA PRO A 78 8.74 -6.43 5.75
C PRO A 78 10.14 -6.32 5.14
N LEU A 79 11.11 -6.01 5.97
CA LEU A 79 12.52 -6.07 5.60
C LEU A 79 13.08 -7.46 5.95
N SER A 80 14.00 -7.98 5.13
CA SER A 80 14.85 -9.09 5.56
C SER A 80 15.73 -8.67 6.73
N LYS A 81 16.27 -9.65 7.49
CA LYS A 81 17.20 -9.37 8.60
C LYS A 81 18.46 -8.62 8.14
N GLU A 82 18.90 -8.83 6.90
CA GLU A 82 20.05 -8.14 6.34
C GLU A 82 19.70 -6.68 6.03
N GLU A 83 18.61 -6.43 5.30
CA GLU A 83 18.15 -5.08 4.97
C GLU A 83 17.80 -4.26 6.20
N ALA A 84 17.24 -4.90 7.23
CA ALA A 84 16.84 -4.26 8.48
C ALA A 84 18.06 -3.72 9.27
N ARG A 85 19.25 -4.29 9.07
CA ARG A 85 20.50 -3.82 9.69
C ARG A 85 21.18 -2.70 8.92
N GLN A 86 20.70 -2.40 7.71
CA GLN A 86 21.21 -1.31 6.89
C GLN A 86 20.47 -0.01 7.22
N ALA A 87 21.16 1.12 7.07
CA ALA A 87 20.60 2.45 7.25
C ALA A 87 20.91 3.35 6.03
N PRO A 88 20.39 3.01 4.83
CA PRO A 88 20.63 3.82 3.63
C PRO A 88 19.93 5.20 3.68
N GLY A 89 19.06 5.43 4.65
CA GLY A 89 18.20 6.61 4.70
C GLY A 89 16.99 6.52 3.74
N PRO A 90 16.17 7.57 3.71
CA PRO A 90 15.07 7.72 2.76
C PRO A 90 15.56 7.99 1.33
N ASP A 91 14.73 7.70 0.33
CA ASP A 91 15.03 7.97 -1.10
C ASP A 91 15.21 9.46 -1.43
N ARG A 92 14.81 10.34 -0.51
CA ARG A 92 14.94 11.79 -0.63
C ARG A 92 15.53 12.34 0.65
N ASP A 93 16.50 13.23 0.51
CA ASP A 93 17.13 13.91 1.62
C ASP A 93 16.09 14.65 2.47
N MET A 94 16.27 14.57 3.79
CA MET A 94 15.51 15.32 4.77
C MET A 94 16.39 16.45 5.29
N ASP A 95 15.82 17.64 5.43
CA ASP A 95 16.52 18.75 6.06
C ASP A 95 16.67 18.54 7.58
N GLU A 96 17.51 19.37 8.20
CA GLU A 96 17.82 19.27 9.63
C GLU A 96 16.58 19.44 10.50
N GLU A 97 15.64 20.31 10.09
CA GLU A 97 14.39 20.53 10.81
C GLU A 97 13.52 19.28 10.82
N ALA A 98 13.32 18.65 9.67
CA ALA A 98 12.55 17.42 9.53
C ALA A 98 13.20 16.28 10.34
N LEU A 99 14.52 16.14 10.28
CA LEU A 99 15.26 15.14 11.07
C LEU A 99 15.07 15.34 12.58
N ALA A 100 15.01 16.59 13.06
CA ALA A 100 14.82 16.92 14.46
C ALA A 100 13.42 16.51 14.99
N THR A 101 12.42 16.40 14.11
CA THR A 101 11.05 15.98 14.51
C THR A 101 10.90 14.47 14.71
N LEU A 102 11.88 13.67 14.27
CA LEU A 102 11.75 12.21 14.25
C LEU A 102 11.96 11.60 15.63
N THR A 103 11.00 10.77 16.03
CA THR A 103 11.16 9.85 17.18
C THR A 103 12.15 8.73 16.84
N PRO A 104 12.64 7.96 17.84
CA PRO A 104 13.47 6.77 17.57
C PRO A 104 12.80 5.76 16.63
N LEU A 105 11.47 5.60 16.73
CA LEU A 105 10.72 4.76 15.79
C LEU A 105 10.68 5.38 14.38
N GLY A 106 10.45 6.68 14.29
CA GLY A 106 10.46 7.40 13.00
C GLY A 106 11.79 7.26 12.26
N ARG A 107 12.91 7.41 12.98
CA ARG A 107 14.25 7.23 12.40
C ARG A 107 14.47 5.82 11.84
N LYS A 108 13.96 4.78 12.52
CA LYS A 108 13.99 3.40 12.02
C LYS A 108 13.07 3.16 10.81
N LEU A 109 11.87 3.74 10.82
CA LEU A 109 10.93 3.64 9.69
C LEU A 109 11.46 4.32 8.43
N PHE A 110 12.16 5.45 8.57
CA PHE A 110 12.86 6.12 7.47
C PHE A 110 14.25 5.54 7.16
N ARG A 111 14.62 4.41 7.78
CA ARG A 111 15.91 3.73 7.59
C ARG A 111 17.14 4.62 7.84
N ILE A 112 17.00 5.62 8.70
CA ILE A 112 18.12 6.47 9.17
C ILE A 112 18.89 5.74 10.27
N ASP A 113 18.18 5.05 11.15
CA ASP A 113 18.77 4.15 12.15
C ASP A 113 18.43 2.70 11.80
N PRO A 114 19.35 1.74 12.02
CA PRO A 114 19.08 0.34 11.75
C PRO A 114 18.13 -0.30 12.79
N TRP A 115 17.46 -1.37 12.39
CA TRP A 115 16.76 -2.28 13.28
C TRP A 115 17.75 -3.27 13.90
N THR A 116 18.40 -2.87 14.99
CA THR A 116 19.20 -3.76 15.81
C THR A 116 18.32 -4.43 16.87
N ALA A 117 18.43 -5.76 16.97
CA ALA A 117 17.88 -6.57 18.06
C ALA A 117 19.00 -6.91 19.03
#